data_AF-A0A962RB32-F1
#
_entry.id   AF-A0A962RB32-F1
#
_cell.length_a   1.000
_cell.length_b   1.000
_cell.length_c   1.000
_cell.angle_alpha   90.00
_cell.angle_beta   90.00
_cell.angle_gamma   90.00
#
_symmetry.space_group_name_H-M   'P 1'
#
loop_
_entity.id
_entity.type
_entity.pdbx_description
1 polymer ?
#
loop_
_entity_poly.entity_id
_entity_poly.type
_entity_poly.pdbx_seq_one_letter_code
_entity_poly.pdbx_strand_id
1 'polypeptide(L)'
;VPITIAFEGRVAKHREYVWDKTISERTWLYQLRYHSLTQRHVITDLLTGDRHSYRARHAALIALGRVHALPLIESEQLEADAVYVARLRVSIDIEALPAPLRLPAYLSNQWDLESDWYEWPLAPASPL
;
A
#
# COMPACT_ATOMS: atom_id res chain seq x y z
N VAL A 1 2.22 -11.67 17.17
CA VAL A 1 1.25 -10.58 16.93
C VAL A 1 1.26 -10.25 15.44
N PRO A 2 0.11 -10.18 14.77
CA PRO A 2 0.05 -9.69 13.39
C PRO A 2 0.33 -8.18 13.33
N ILE A 3 1.01 -7.74 12.28
CA ILE A 3 1.14 -6.33 11.91
C ILE A 3 0.45 -6.17 10.56
N THR A 4 -0.44 -5.19 10.46
CA THR A 4 -1.10 -4.85 9.19
C THR A 4 -0.37 -3.66 8.57
N ILE A 5 -0.08 -3.79 7.28
CA ILE A 5 0.63 -2.81 6.48
C ILE A 5 -0.37 -2.31 5.44
N ALA A 6 -0.53 -0.99 5.37
CA ALA A 6 -1.39 -0.33 4.40
C ALA A 6 -0.54 0.21 3.25
N PHE A 7 -0.98 -0.07 2.03
CA PHE A 7 -0.48 0.54 0.80
C PHE A 7 -1.56 1.48 0.30
N GLU A 8 -1.29 2.77 0.33
CA GLU A 8 -2.21 3.81 -0.12
C GLU A 8 -1.80 4.26 -1.52
N GLY A 9 -2.65 4.00 -2.50
CA GLY A 9 -2.49 4.44 -3.87
C GLY A 9 -3.41 5.60 -4.18
N ARG A 10 -2.88 6.63 -4.83
CA ARG A 10 -3.66 7.77 -5.34
C ARG A 10 -3.30 8.03 -6.80
N VAL A 11 -4.31 8.42 -7.56
CA VAL A 11 -4.11 8.95 -8.92
C VAL A 11 -4.75 10.32 -8.97
N ALA A 12 -3.98 11.32 -9.44
CA ALA A 12 -4.44 12.68 -9.61
C ALA A 12 -4.26 13.14 -11.06
N LYS A 13 -5.26 13.84 -11.57
CA LYS A 13 -5.22 14.53 -12.87
C LYS A 13 -4.58 15.90 -12.68
N HIS A 14 -3.51 16.15 -13.43
CA HIS A 14 -2.89 17.47 -13.45
C HIS A 14 -3.78 18.50 -14.16
N ARG A 15 -3.80 19.72 -13.65
CA ARG A 15 -4.58 20.83 -14.20
C ARG A 15 -3.75 22.11 -14.16
N GLU A 16 -3.63 22.81 -15.30
CA GLU A 16 -2.73 23.97 -15.43
C GLU A 16 -3.16 25.18 -14.58
N TYR A 17 -4.46 25.44 -14.47
CA TYR A 17 -4.98 26.69 -13.88
C TYR A 17 -5.64 26.50 -12.50
N VAL A 18 -5.70 25.26 -12.00
CA VAL A 18 -6.34 24.90 -10.71
C VAL A 18 -5.60 23.75 -10.05
N TRP A 19 -5.88 23.48 -8.78
CA TRP A 19 -5.36 22.31 -8.06
C TRP A 19 -5.66 20.99 -8.79
N ASP A 20 -4.69 20.08 -8.73
CA ASP A 20 -4.82 18.71 -9.22
C ASP A 20 -6.08 18.06 -8.63
N LYS A 21 -6.78 17.27 -9.46
CA LYS A 21 -7.97 16.54 -9.03
C LYS A 21 -7.61 15.09 -8.77
N THR A 22 -7.75 14.62 -7.53
CA THR A 22 -7.72 13.18 -7.23
C THR A 22 -8.88 12.50 -7.93
N ILE A 23 -8.56 11.48 -8.74
CA ILE A 23 -9.54 10.71 -9.51
C ILE A 23 -9.71 9.30 -8.97
N SER A 24 -8.70 8.77 -8.28
CA SER A 24 -8.77 7.48 -7.61
C SER A 24 -7.93 7.51 -6.33
N GLU A 25 -8.45 6.87 -5.30
CA GLU A 25 -7.78 6.63 -4.04
C GLU A 25 -8.17 5.23 -3.57
N ARG A 26 -7.18 4.38 -3.31
CA ARG A 26 -7.37 2.98 -2.93
C ARG A 26 -6.36 2.60 -1.87
N THR A 27 -6.76 1.68 -0.99
CA THR A 27 -5.89 1.14 0.06
C THR A 27 -5.89 -0.38 -0.02
N TRP A 28 -4.69 -0.97 -0.05
CA TRP A 28 -4.50 -2.43 0.06
C TRP A 28 -3.89 -2.75 1.42
N LEU A 29 -4.45 -3.75 2.09
CA LEU A 29 -4.01 -4.15 3.43
C LEU A 29 -3.36 -5.52 3.38
N TYR A 30 -2.12 -5.60 3.83
CA TYR A 30 -1.37 -6.85 3.96
C TYR A 30 -1.07 -7.13 5.42
N GLN A 31 -1.34 -8.35 5.87
CA GLN A 31 -1.01 -8.75 7.24
C GLN A 31 0.26 -9.60 7.27
N LEU A 32 1.27 -9.14 8.01
CA LEU A 32 2.47 -9.89 8.33
C LEU A 32 2.33 -10.53 9.71
N ARG A 33 2.44 -11.87 9.80
CA ARG A 33 2.35 -12.61 11.05
C ARG A 33 3.45 -13.65 11.19
N TYR A 34 4.11 -13.69 12.34
CA TYR A 34 5.00 -14.79 12.71
C TYR A 34 4.20 -15.94 13.34
N HIS A 35 4.43 -17.16 12.87
CA HIS A 35 3.84 -18.39 13.39
C HIS A 35 4.90 -19.18 14.17
N SER A 36 4.78 -19.25 15.50
CA SER A 36 5.81 -19.82 16.38
C SER A 36 6.05 -21.32 16.15
N LEU A 37 4.99 -22.11 16.00
CA LEU A 37 5.10 -23.56 15.82
C LEU A 37 5.88 -23.95 14.56
N THR A 38 5.65 -23.24 13.45
CA THR A 38 6.30 -23.52 12.16
C THR A 38 7.53 -22.66 11.92
N GLN A 39 7.78 -21.68 12.80
CA GLN A 39 8.85 -20.68 12.68
C GLN A 39 8.84 -19.95 11.33
N ARG A 40 7.64 -19.59 10.86
CA ARG A 40 7.45 -18.92 9.55
C ARG A 40 6.87 -17.53 9.68
N HIS A 41 7.27 -16.67 8.77
CA HIS A 41 6.67 -15.36 8.52
C HIS A 41 5.65 -15.51 7.40
N VAL A 42 4.38 -15.25 7.70
CA VAL A 42 3.29 -15.37 6.73
C VAL A 42 2.78 -13.99 6.39
N ILE A 43 2.70 -13.70 5.10
CA ILE A 43 2.04 -12.53 4.55
C ILE A 43 0.69 -12.98 4.02
N THR A 44 -0.35 -12.26 4.38
CA THR A 44 -1.72 -12.47 3.91
C THR A 44 -2.21 -11.21 3.23
N ASP A 45 -2.65 -11.30 1.98
CA ASP A 45 -3.46 -10.26 1.34
C ASP A 45 -4.85 -10.28 1.97
N LEU A 46 -5.29 -9.17 2.59
CA LEU A 46 -6.56 -9.15 3.31
C LEU A 46 -7.78 -8.98 2.39
N LEU A 47 -7.57 -8.62 1.12
CA LEU A 47 -8.64 -8.55 0.14
C LEU A 47 -8.90 -9.93 -0.49
N THR A 48 -7.85 -10.61 -0.96
CA THR A 48 -7.99 -11.90 -1.65
C THR A 48 -7.92 -13.11 -0.72
N GLY A 49 -7.30 -12.93 0.45
CA GLY A 49 -6.99 -14.03 1.36
C GLY A 49 -5.75 -14.84 0.97
N ASP A 50 -5.04 -14.45 -0.08
CA ASP A 50 -3.83 -15.15 -0.55
C ASP A 50 -2.72 -15.09 0.50
N ARG A 51 -1.99 -16.21 0.64
CA ARG A 51 -0.98 -16.37 1.69
C ARG A 51 0.34 -16.84 1.14
N HIS A 52 1.39 -16.10 1.48
CA HIS A 52 2.77 -16.45 1.16
C HIS A 52 3.58 -16.62 2.44
N SER A 53 4.38 -17.67 2.50
CA SER A 53 5.09 -18.03 3.73
C SER A 53 6.60 -18.13 3.54
N TYR A 54 7.34 -17.47 4.40
CA TYR A 54 8.78 -17.27 4.31
C TYR A 54 9.46 -17.78 5.60
N ARG A 55 10.65 -18.36 5.46
CA ARG A 55 11.45 -18.79 6.64
C ARG A 55 12.09 -17.60 7.34
N ALA A 56 12.73 -16.71 6.58
CA ALA A 56 13.41 -15.53 7.12
C ALA A 56 12.48 -14.30 7.12
N ARG A 57 12.53 -13.52 8.21
CA ARG A 57 11.83 -12.23 8.32
C ARG A 57 12.17 -11.29 7.17
N HIS A 58 13.46 -11.17 6.84
CA HIS A 58 13.94 -10.29 5.79
C HIS A 58 13.38 -10.67 4.41
N ALA A 59 13.22 -11.96 4.12
CA ALA A 59 12.63 -12.41 2.86
C ALA A 59 11.15 -12.02 2.74
N ALA A 60 10.39 -12.10 3.85
CA ALA A 60 9.00 -11.61 3.88
C ALA A 60 8.95 -10.10 3.63
N LEU A 61 9.81 -9.32 4.28
CA LEU A 61 9.86 -7.87 4.10
C LEU A 61 10.24 -7.48 2.66
N ILE A 62 11.20 -8.16 2.04
CA ILE A 62 11.52 -7.97 0.62
C ILE A 62 10.30 -8.26 -0.26
N ALA A 63 9.58 -9.34 0.03
CA ALA A 63 8.39 -9.70 -0.74
C ALA A 63 7.27 -8.66 -0.61
N LEU A 64 7.02 -8.13 0.60
CA LEU A 64 6.08 -7.04 0.82
C LEU A 64 6.48 -5.75 0.11
N GLY A 65 7.78 -5.45 0.06
CA GLY A 65 8.30 -4.27 -0.64
C GLY A 65 8.24 -4.37 -2.17
N ARG A 66 7.99 -5.56 -2.74
CA ARG A 66 7.83 -5.75 -4.18
C ARG A 66 6.38 -5.48 -4.59
N VAL A 67 6.10 -4.23 -4.91
CA VAL A 67 4.80 -3.79 -5.39
C VAL A 67 4.71 -4.06 -6.90
N HIS A 68 3.80 -4.95 -7.30
CA HIS A 68 3.52 -5.25 -8.71
C HIS A 68 2.02 -5.29 -8.95
N ALA A 69 1.60 -4.70 -10.08
CA ALA A 69 0.24 -4.79 -10.61
C ALA A 69 -0.88 -4.41 -9.61
N LEU A 70 -0.64 -3.43 -8.73
CA LEU A 70 -1.71 -2.89 -7.89
C LEU A 70 -2.74 -2.16 -8.77
N PRO A 71 -4.04 -2.50 -8.67
CA PRO A 71 -5.08 -1.92 -9.51
C PRO A 71 -5.42 -0.50 -9.05
N LEU A 72 -4.57 0.47 -9.38
CA LEU A 72 -4.69 1.87 -8.95
C LEU A 72 -5.92 2.56 -9.53
N ILE A 73 -6.20 2.33 -10.81
CA ILE A 73 -7.30 2.96 -11.54
C ILE A 73 -7.67 2.11 -12.75
N GLU A 74 -8.95 2.12 -13.14
CA GLU A 74 -9.39 1.48 -14.38
C GLU A 74 -9.05 2.37 -15.59
N SER A 75 -8.69 1.77 -16.72
CA SER A 75 -8.19 2.53 -17.89
C SER A 75 -9.24 3.46 -18.49
N GLU A 76 -10.53 3.10 -18.37
CA GLU A 76 -11.68 3.88 -18.84
C GLU A 76 -11.86 5.20 -18.09
N GLN A 77 -11.23 5.35 -16.91
CA GLN A 77 -11.24 6.59 -16.14
C GLN A 77 -10.13 7.57 -16.56
N LEU A 78 -9.23 7.14 -17.44
CA LEU A 78 -8.13 7.96 -17.97
C LEU A 78 -8.54 8.56 -19.32
N GLU A 79 -8.44 9.87 -19.42
CA GLU A 79 -8.66 10.63 -20.65
C GLU A 79 -7.34 10.66 -21.45
N ALA A 80 -7.41 10.40 -22.75
CA ALA A 80 -6.23 10.24 -23.61
C ALA A 80 -5.28 11.46 -23.62
N ASP A 81 -5.84 12.68 -23.57
CA ASP A 81 -5.09 13.93 -23.66
C ASP A 81 -4.75 14.55 -22.29
N ALA A 82 -4.91 13.79 -21.20
CA ALA A 82 -4.67 14.26 -19.84
C ALA A 82 -3.37 13.71 -19.26
N VAL A 83 -2.71 14.54 -18.44
CA VAL A 83 -1.54 14.15 -17.66
C VAL A 83 -2.00 13.72 -16.27
N TYR A 84 -1.53 12.55 -15.83
CA TYR A 84 -1.81 12.02 -14.50
C TYR A 84 -0.52 11.78 -13.73
N VAL A 85 -0.63 11.89 -12.41
CA VAL A 85 0.41 11.48 -11.46
C VAL A 85 -0.16 10.40 -10.57
N ALA A 86 0.50 9.25 -10.54
CA ALA A 86 0.23 8.20 -9.57
C ALA A 86 1.14 8.39 -8.36
N ARG A 87 0.61 8.11 -7.18
CA ARG A 87 1.31 8.20 -5.91
C ARG A 87 1.08 6.93 -5.10
N LEU A 88 2.10 6.45 -4.43
CA LEU A 88 2.04 5.30 -3.53
C LEU A 88 2.73 5.62 -2.21
N ARG A 89 2.10 5.26 -1.11
CA ARG A 89 2.66 5.37 0.24
C ARG A 89 2.42 4.07 1.00
N VAL A 90 3.34 3.72 1.90
CA VAL A 90 3.22 2.55 2.75
C VAL A 90 3.27 2.97 4.21
N SER A 91 2.36 2.45 5.02
CA SER A 91 2.28 2.74 6.45
C SER A 91 1.94 1.49 7.26
N ILE A 92 2.15 1.54 8.57
CA ILE A 92 1.53 0.59 9.50
C ILE A 92 0.12 1.07 9.84
N ASP A 93 -0.86 0.17 9.70
CA ASP A 93 -2.22 0.44 10.16
C ASP A 93 -2.29 0.27 11.69
N ILE A 94 -2.21 1.39 12.40
CA ILE A 94 -2.28 1.46 13.87
C ILE A 94 -3.64 0.96 14.37
N GLU A 95 -4.72 1.21 13.65
CA GLU A 95 -6.07 0.80 14.05
C GLU A 95 -6.26 -0.72 13.94
N ALA A 96 -5.52 -1.37 13.04
CA ALA A 96 -5.48 -2.82 12.94
C ALA A 96 -4.62 -3.51 14.02
N LEU A 97 -3.88 -2.76 14.85
CA LEU A 97 -3.14 -3.35 15.97
C LEU A 97 -4.10 -3.91 17.03
N PRO A 98 -3.70 -4.95 17.78
CA PRO A 98 -4.44 -5.41 18.95
C PRO A 98 -4.68 -4.26 19.94
N ALA A 99 -5.85 -4.21 20.57
CA ALA A 99 -6.24 -3.13 21.48
C ALA A 99 -5.19 -2.74 22.54
N PRO A 100 -4.47 -3.68 23.20
CA PRO A 100 -3.43 -3.32 24.16
C PRO A 100 -2.23 -2.57 23.56
N LEU A 101 -2.03 -2.64 22.25
CA LEU A 101 -0.90 -2.03 21.54
C LEU A 101 -1.25 -0.70 20.86
N ARG A 102 -2.54 -0.37 20.67
CA ARG A 102 -2.96 0.86 19.95
C ARG A 102 -2.56 2.15 20.68
N LEU A 103 -2.92 2.27 21.96
CA LEU A 103 -2.60 3.44 22.79
C LEU A 103 -1.08 3.70 22.86
N PRO A 104 -0.24 2.70 23.18
CA PRO A 104 1.21 2.87 23.13
C PRO A 104 1.75 3.22 21.74
N ALA A 105 1.11 2.73 20.66
CA ALA A 105 1.54 3.02 19.29
C ALA A 105 1.38 4.49 18.92
N TYR A 106 0.31 5.14 19.37
CA TYR A 106 0.12 6.59 19.17
C TYR A 106 1.13 7.46 19.91
N LEU A 107 1.72 6.95 20.99
CA LEU A 107 2.64 7.70 21.85
C LEU A 107 4.12 7.45 21.52
N SER A 108 4.42 6.62 20.52
CA SER A 108 5.77 6.16 20.23
C SER A 108 6.12 6.26 18.75
N ASN A 109 7.19 7.01 18.46
CA ASN A 109 7.71 7.19 17.09
C ASN A 109 8.16 5.86 16.43
N GLN A 110 8.31 4.77 17.19
CA GLN A 110 8.65 3.46 16.62
C GLN A 110 7.50 2.86 15.78
N TRP A 111 6.28 3.36 15.96
CA TRP A 111 5.08 2.96 15.22
C TRP A 111 4.67 3.98 14.15
N ASP A 112 5.32 5.15 14.13
CA ASP A 112 5.21 6.15 13.07
C ASP A 112 6.04 5.72 11.85
N LEU A 113 5.73 4.52 11.36
CA LEU A 113 6.39 3.90 10.22
C LEU A 113 5.52 4.14 9.00
N GLU A 114 5.76 5.29 8.39
CA GLU A 114 5.15 5.73 7.15
C GLU A 114 6.28 6.12 6.17
N SER A 115 6.15 5.72 4.91
CA SER A 115 7.04 6.17 3.86
C SER A 115 6.64 7.56 3.36
N ASP A 116 7.56 8.27 2.71
CA ASP A 116 7.15 9.37 1.82
C ASP A 116 6.28 8.85 0.68
N TRP A 117 5.55 9.76 0.03
CA TRP A 117 4.88 9.46 -1.23
C TRP A 117 5.91 9.19 -2.33
N TYR A 118 5.85 8.01 -2.92
CA TYR A 118 6.52 7.73 -4.18
C TYR A 118 5.62 8.13 -5.34
N GLU A 119 6.09 9.02 -6.21
CA GLU A 119 5.31 9.57 -7.31
C GLU A 119 5.91 9.21 -8.67
N TRP A 120 5.05 8.94 -9.65
CA TRP A 120 5.46 8.73 -11.02
C TRP A 120 4.38 9.19 -12.01
N PRO A 121 4.77 9.61 -13.24
CA PRO A 121 3.80 9.96 -14.26
C PRO A 121 3.02 8.72 -14.70
N LEU A 122 1.71 8.88 -14.87
CA LEU A 122 0.82 7.86 -15.40
C LEU A 122 0.26 8.36 -16.74
N ALA A 123 0.60 7.68 -17.82
CA ALA A 123 0.05 7.96 -19.13
C ALA A 123 -1.13 7.01 -19.41
N PRO A 124 -2.23 7.50 -20.01
CA PRO A 124 -3.24 6.63 -20.58
C PRO A 124 -2.61 5.72 -21.64
N ALA A 125 -3.10 4.49 -21.77
CA ALA A 125 -2.69 3.63 -22.88
C ALA A 125 -3.06 4.32 -24.20
N SER A 126 -2.09 4.50 -25.10
CA SER A 126 -2.37 5.09 -26.42
C SER A 126 -3.40 4.22 -27.16
N PRO A 127 -4.49 4.80 -27.66
CA PRO A 127 -5.38 4.07 -28.55
C PRO A 127 -4.62 3.70 -29.82
N LEU A 128 -4.60 2.41 -30.16
CA LEU A 128 -4.09 1.89 -31.42
C LEU A 128 -5.03 2.23 -32.59
#